data_AF-A0A7C5I631-F1
#
_entry.id   AF-A0A7C5I631-F1
#
_cell.length_a   1.000
_cell.length_b   1.000
_cell.length_c   1.000
_cell.angle_alpha   90.00
_cell.angle_beta   90.00
_cell.angle_gamma   90.00
#
_symmetry.space_group_name_H-M   'P 1'
#
loop_
_entity.id
_entity.type
_entity.pdbx_description
1 polymer ?
#
loop_
_entity_poly.entity_id
_entity_poly.type
_entity_poly.pdbx_seq_one_letter_code
_entity_poly.pdbx_strand_id
1 'polypeptide(L)'
;MEDLVTSLNKLPVYTRNGKFVGNVKSVLLDVENKKVASILVTKTNPELVEGGIDVAIPYRWVNAVGDIIILSYFPERVRLEDEGEAEVESETTSSEEVKTEIETIDEPILRE
;
A
#
# COMPACT_ATOMS: atom_id res chain seq x y z
N MET A 1 -28.98 6.95 -1.93
CA MET A 1 -28.48 6.30 -0.70
C MET A 1 -27.50 5.24 -1.14
N GLU A 2 -26.30 5.70 -1.52
CA GLU A 2 -25.21 4.89 -2.09
C GLU A 2 -23.98 5.09 -1.20
N ASP A 3 -24.09 4.70 0.07
CA ASP A 3 -23.12 5.08 1.11
C ASP A 3 -22.52 3.87 1.83
N LEU A 4 -22.11 2.80 1.12
CA LEU A 4 -21.62 1.61 1.84
C LEU A 4 -20.47 0.80 1.24
N VAL A 5 -19.86 1.19 0.12
CA VAL A 5 -18.89 0.29 -0.56
C VAL A 5 -17.44 0.80 -0.63
N THR A 6 -17.13 2.04 -0.20
CA THR A 6 -15.79 2.62 -0.50
C THR A 6 -15.00 3.20 0.68
N SER A 7 -15.38 2.92 1.93
CA SER A 7 -14.81 3.59 3.11
C SER A 7 -13.84 2.76 3.97
N LEU A 8 -13.34 1.61 3.50
CA LEU A 8 -12.22 0.92 4.19
C LEU A 8 -10.90 1.71 4.08
N ASN A 9 -10.82 2.64 3.14
CA ASN A 9 -9.69 3.53 2.95
C ASN A 9 -9.64 4.52 4.12
N LYS A 10 -8.52 4.54 4.86
CA LYS A 10 -8.25 5.40 6.04
C LYS A 10 -8.83 4.93 7.37
N LEU A 11 -9.24 3.65 7.53
CA LEU A 11 -9.56 3.14 8.85
C LEU A 11 -8.30 3.07 9.73
N PRO A 12 -8.34 3.60 10.97
CA PRO A 12 -7.21 3.53 11.87
C PRO A 12 -7.08 2.12 12.45
N VAL A 13 -5.85 1.63 12.52
CA VAL A 13 -5.50 0.31 13.02
C VAL A 13 -4.85 0.44 14.39
N TYR A 14 -5.33 -0.34 15.35
CA TYR A 14 -4.85 -0.36 16.72
C TYR A 14 -4.44 -1.76 17.15
N THR A 15 -3.43 -1.83 18.02
CA THR A 15 -3.08 -3.06 18.73
C THR A 15 -4.08 -3.34 19.86
N ARG A 16 -4.09 -4.56 20.40
CA ARG A 16 -4.88 -4.93 21.58
C ARG A 16 -4.59 -4.05 22.81
N ASN A 17 -3.41 -3.46 22.89
CA ASN A 17 -2.98 -2.56 23.97
C ASN A 17 -3.38 -1.09 23.72
N GLY A 18 -4.14 -0.81 22.66
CA GLY A 18 -4.60 0.54 22.32
C GLY A 18 -3.54 1.42 21.64
N LYS A 19 -2.38 0.88 21.25
CA LYS A 19 -1.39 1.64 20.47
C LYS A 19 -1.83 1.78 19.03
N PHE A 20 -1.72 3.00 18.49
CA PHE A 20 -1.94 3.30 17.08
C PHE A 20 -0.82 2.72 16.23
N VAL A 21 -1.20 1.92 15.22
CA VAL A 21 -0.26 1.28 14.28
C VAL A 21 -0.14 2.10 13.00
N GLY A 22 -1.26 2.52 12.42
CA GLY A 22 -1.31 3.24 11.15
C GLY A 22 -2.72 3.24 10.56
N ASN A 23 -2.84 3.58 9.26
CA ASN A 23 -4.11 3.60 8.55
C ASN A 23 -4.14 2.56 7.42
N VAL A 24 -5.29 1.95 7.19
CA VAL A 24 -5.45 1.02 6.06
C VAL A 24 -5.33 1.78 4.73
N LYS A 25 -4.41 1.31 3.88
CA LYS A 25 -4.21 1.76 2.50
C LYS A 25 -4.99 0.90 1.52
N SER A 26 -4.85 -0.41 1.62
CA SER A 26 -5.50 -1.39 0.74
C SER A 26 -5.54 -2.77 1.38
N VAL A 27 -6.23 -3.71 0.74
CA VAL A 27 -6.35 -5.10 1.20
C VAL A 27 -5.91 -6.01 0.06
N LEU A 28 -5.05 -6.99 0.39
CA LEU A 28 -4.58 -8.03 -0.51
C LEU A 28 -5.52 -9.23 -0.41
N LEU A 29 -6.08 -9.64 -1.56
CA LEU A 29 -6.97 -10.78 -1.67
C LEU A 29 -6.25 -11.95 -2.33
N ASP A 30 -6.43 -13.13 -1.76
CA ASP A 30 -6.10 -14.39 -2.38
C ASP A 30 -7.29 -14.83 -3.25
N VAL A 31 -7.09 -14.75 -4.57
CA VAL A 31 -8.13 -15.05 -5.58
C VAL A 31 -8.40 -16.56 -5.67
N GLU A 32 -7.37 -17.38 -5.44
CA GLU A 32 -7.49 -18.84 -5.52
C GLU A 32 -8.33 -19.39 -4.37
N ASN A 33 -8.05 -18.91 -3.15
CA ASN A 33 -8.77 -19.32 -1.94
C ASN A 33 -10.00 -18.47 -1.63
N LYS A 34 -10.28 -17.42 -2.41
CA LYS A 34 -11.36 -16.44 -2.19
C LYS A 34 -11.36 -15.85 -0.77
N LYS A 35 -10.18 -15.55 -0.25
CA LYS A 35 -9.97 -15.09 1.13
C LYS A 35 -9.14 -13.81 1.16
N VAL A 36 -9.27 -13.06 2.25
CA VAL A 36 -8.39 -11.92 2.52
C VAL A 36 -7.05 -12.45 3.03
N ALA A 37 -5.96 -12.12 2.34
CA ALA A 37 -4.62 -12.55 2.72
C ALA A 37 -4.03 -11.61 3.78
N SER A 38 -3.93 -10.33 3.45
CA SER A 38 -3.31 -9.32 4.30
C SER A 38 -3.89 -7.93 4.05
N ILE A 39 -3.67 -7.04 5.01
CA ILE A 39 -4.09 -5.64 4.98
C ILE A 39 -2.83 -4.80 4.91
N LEU A 40 -2.75 -3.90 3.94
CA LEU A 40 -1.65 -2.96 3.81
C LEU A 40 -1.93 -1.73 4.66
N VAL A 41 -1.03 -1.43 5.59
CA VAL A 41 -1.11 -0.29 6.49
C VAL A 41 -0.03 0.73 6.15
N THR A 42 -0.41 1.99 6.04
CA THR A 42 0.46 3.13 5.73
C THR A 42 0.40 4.18 6.84
N LYS A 43 1.30 5.18 6.77
CA LYS A 43 1.45 6.23 7.79
C LYS A 43 1.61 5.59 9.17
N THR A 44 2.52 4.63 9.24
CA THR A 44 2.71 3.81 10.43
C THR A 44 3.35 4.64 11.54
N ASN A 45 3.10 4.23 12.79
CA ASN A 45 3.69 4.89 13.95
C ASN A 45 5.19 4.56 14.03
N PRO A 46 6.10 5.57 13.98
CA PRO A 46 7.55 5.35 14.00
C PRO A 46 8.06 4.67 15.28
N GLU A 47 7.28 4.68 16.37
CA GLU A 47 7.63 3.97 17.60
C GLU A 47 7.51 2.44 17.48
N LEU A 48 6.61 1.97 16.61
CA LEU A 48 6.31 0.55 16.40
C LEU A 48 6.95 0.00 15.12
N VAL A 49 7.05 0.86 14.11
CA VAL A 49 7.55 0.52 12.77
C VAL A 49 8.62 1.52 12.42
N GLU A 50 9.86 1.05 12.31
CA GLU A 50 10.99 1.94 12.03
C GLU A 50 10.89 2.52 10.61
N GLY A 51 11.20 3.81 10.46
CA GLY A 51 11.15 4.50 9.17
C GLY A 51 9.76 4.86 8.65
N GLY A 52 8.67 4.57 9.39
CA GLY A 52 7.31 4.93 8.98
C GLY A 52 6.85 4.23 7.69
N ILE A 53 7.47 3.08 7.41
CA ILE A 53 7.24 2.29 6.20
C ILE A 53 5.83 1.67 6.17
N ASP A 54 5.38 1.34 4.97
CA ASP A 54 4.15 0.59 4.78
C ASP A 54 4.36 -0.87 5.24
N VAL A 55 3.40 -1.41 6.00
CA VAL A 55 3.47 -2.77 6.55
C VAL A 55 2.28 -3.60 6.09
N ALA A 56 2.55 -4.80 5.57
CA ALA A 56 1.52 -5.78 5.26
C ALA A 56 1.20 -6.64 6.49
N ILE A 57 -0.01 -6.52 7.00
CA ILE A 57 -0.48 -7.25 8.19
C ILE A 57 -1.33 -8.44 7.76
N PRO A 58 -0.98 -9.69 8.11
CA PRO A 58 -1.80 -10.84 7.80
C PRO A 58 -3.20 -10.71 8.38
N TYR A 59 -4.24 -11.06 7.62
CA TYR A 59 -5.63 -10.95 8.09
C TYR A 59 -5.87 -11.80 9.36
N ARG A 60 -5.08 -12.85 9.55
CA ARG A 60 -5.13 -13.72 10.74
C ARG A 60 -4.79 -13.01 12.06
N TRP A 61 -4.13 -11.85 12.01
CA TRP A 61 -3.86 -11.03 13.19
C TRP A 61 -5.00 -10.08 13.52
N VAL A 62 -5.96 -9.90 12.61
CA VAL A 62 -7.12 -9.04 12.84
C VAL A 62 -8.08 -9.72 13.81
N ASN A 63 -8.48 -9.00 14.85
CA ASN A 63 -9.46 -9.45 15.83
C ASN A 63 -10.87 -8.99 15.45
N ALA A 64 -11.00 -7.70 15.13
CA ALA A 64 -12.29 -7.05 14.86
C ALA A 64 -12.12 -5.98 13.78
N VAL A 65 -13.18 -5.81 12.99
CA VAL A 65 -13.30 -4.81 11.91
C VAL A 65 -14.62 -4.06 12.07
N GLY A 66 -14.57 -2.74 12.00
CA GLY A 66 -15.71 -1.82 12.06
C GLY A 66 -15.24 -0.41 11.70
N ASP A 67 -15.56 0.59 12.53
CA ASP A 67 -15.00 1.95 12.40
C ASP A 67 -13.50 2.03 12.70
N ILE A 68 -12.99 1.05 13.45
CA ILE A 68 -11.58 0.85 13.75
C ILE A 68 -11.23 -0.61 13.54
N ILE A 69 -9.94 -0.89 13.28
CA ILE A 69 -9.43 -2.27 13.23
C ILE A 69 -8.61 -2.55 14.46
N ILE A 70 -8.89 -3.67 15.13
CA ILE A 70 -8.14 -4.12 16.30
C ILE A 70 -7.35 -5.36 15.94
N LEU A 71 -6.04 -5.34 16.19
CA LEU A 71 -5.14 -6.48 16.02
C LEU A 71 -5.06 -7.29 17.31
N SER A 72 -5.19 -8.61 17.17
CA SER A 72 -4.96 -9.59 18.24
C SER A 72 -3.48 -9.64 18.65
N TYR A 73 -2.57 -9.44 17.69
CA TYR A 73 -1.13 -9.48 17.88
C TYR A 73 -0.46 -8.50 16.92
N PHE A 74 0.56 -7.80 17.42
CA PHE A 74 1.48 -7.00 16.62
C PHE A 74 2.85 -7.00 17.32
N PRO A 75 3.95 -7.27 16.61
CA PRO A 75 5.29 -7.26 17.21
C PRO A 75 5.65 -5.87 17.74
N GLU A 76 6.48 -5.80 18.78
CA GLU A 76 6.83 -4.52 19.41
C GLU A 76 7.69 -3.61 18.52
N ARG A 77 8.51 -4.21 17.65
CA ARG A 77 9.31 -3.49 16.65
C ARG A 77 9.31 -4.24 15.34
N VAL A 78 8.97 -3.54 14.27
CA VAL A 78 9.15 -4.00 12.88
C VAL A 78 10.29 -3.19 12.27
N ARG A 79 11.30 -3.91 11.78
CA ARG A 79 12.43 -3.35 11.04
C ARG A 79 12.45 -3.98 9.66
N LEU A 80 12.74 -3.16 8.65
CA LEU A 80 13.28 -3.69 7.40
C LEU A 80 14.67 -4.20 7.74
N GLU A 81 14.89 -5.49 7.55
CA GLU A 81 16.24 -5.96 7.25
C GLU A 81 16.50 -5.53 5.80
N ASP A 82 17.63 -4.88 5.54
CA ASP A 82 18.03 -4.47 4.20
C ASP A 82 18.32 -5.73 3.35
N GLU A 83 17.28 -6.45 2.95
CA GLU A 83 17.35 -7.46 1.90
C GLU A 83 17.37 -6.70 0.58
N GLY A 84 18.57 -6.61 -0.02
CA GLY A 84 18.81 -5.91 -1.27
C GLY A 84 17.80 -6.29 -2.35
N GLU A 85 17.21 -5.26 -2.96
CA GLU A 85 16.61 -5.26 -4.31
C GLU A 85 15.94 -6.58 -4.73
N ALA A 86 14.84 -6.95 -4.08
CA ALA A 86 13.85 -7.80 -4.73
C ALA A 86 12.92 -6.91 -5.57
N GLU A 87 13.32 -6.71 -6.83
CA GLU A 87 12.50 -6.11 -7.88
C GLU A 87 11.16 -6.86 -7.97
N VAL A 88 10.09 -6.26 -7.47
CA VAL A 88 8.72 -6.61 -7.87
C VAL A 88 8.34 -5.67 -9.01
N GLU A 89 8.56 -6.18 -10.22
CA GLU A 89 8.12 -5.60 -11.49
C GLU A 89 6.60 -5.33 -11.42
N SER A 90 6.24 -4.07 -11.17
CA SER A 90 4.87 -3.58 -11.34
C SER A 90 4.63 -3.39 -12.84
N GLU A 91 4.28 -4.46 -13.54
CA GLU A 91 3.59 -4.33 -14.82
C GLU A 91 2.23 -3.67 -14.58
N THR A 92 2.14 -2.37 -14.88
CA THR A 92 0.85 -1.74 -15.19
C THR A 92 1.07 -0.75 -16.32
N THR A 93 1.26 -1.30 -17.52
CA THR A 93 0.97 -0.58 -18.75
C THR A 93 -0.54 -0.44 -18.85
N SER A 94 -1.06 0.77 -18.64
CA SER A 94 -2.08 1.31 -19.52
C SER A 94 -2.08 2.84 -19.45
N SER A 95 -1.52 3.42 -20.50
CA SER A 95 -2.01 4.58 -21.23
C SER A 95 -2.25 5.91 -20.51
N GLU A 96 -1.32 6.81 -20.83
CA GLU A 96 -1.57 8.11 -21.47
C GLU A 96 -2.27 9.19 -20.64
N GLU A 97 -1.54 10.27 -20.35
CA GLU A 97 -1.83 11.64 -20.81
C GLU A 97 -0.83 12.64 -20.18
N VAL A 98 0.22 13.03 -20.91
CA VAL A 98 0.74 14.42 -20.83
C VAL A 98 1.21 14.86 -22.21
N LYS A 99 0.49 15.88 -22.72
CA LYS A 99 0.72 16.65 -23.95
C LYS A 99 1.76 17.75 -23.67
N THR A 100 2.43 18.19 -24.74
CA THR A 100 3.39 19.32 -24.88
C THR A 100 4.77 19.05 -24.28
N GLU A 101 5.89 19.10 -25.00
CA GLU A 101 6.33 20.16 -25.92
C GLU A 101 7.03 19.63 -27.19
N ILE A 102 7.08 20.50 -28.19
CA ILE A 102 7.46 20.27 -29.58
C ILE A 102 8.90 20.73 -29.74
N GLU A 103 9.84 19.83 -30.04
CA GLU A 103 11.14 20.19 -30.62
C GLU A 103 11.40 19.34 -31.88
N THR A 104 11.09 19.98 -33.00
CA THR A 104 11.61 19.81 -34.36
C THR A 104 12.79 18.84 -34.51
N ILE A 105 12.52 17.66 -35.08
CA ILE A 105 13.52 16.86 -35.79
C ILE A 105 13.39 17.23 -37.26
N ASP A 106 14.36 17.98 -37.78
CA ASP A 106 14.96 17.79 -39.11
C ASP A 106 15.85 19.01 -39.42
N GLU A 107 17.15 18.87 -39.17
CA GLU A 107 18.14 19.61 -39.94
C GLU A 107 18.34 18.93 -41.31
N PRO A 108 18.57 19.72 -42.37
CA PRO A 108 18.20 19.36 -43.74
C PRO A 108 19.18 18.41 -44.43
N ILE A 109 18.61 17.49 -45.21
CA ILE A 109 19.29 16.69 -46.23
C ILE A 109 19.90 17.63 -47.28
N LEU A 110 21.23 17.80 -47.28
CA LEU A 110 21.98 18.40 -48.38
C LEU A 110 22.04 17.39 -49.54
N ARG A 111 21.43 17.75 -50.68
CA ARG A 111 21.72 17.18 -51.99
C ARG A 111 22.85 18.01 -52.64
N GLU A 112 23.92 17.35 -53.04
CA GLU A 112 24.76 17.77 -54.19
C GLU A 112 24.44 16.87 -55.39
#